data_AF-A0A2D9IQJ8-F1
#
_entry.id   AF-A0A2D9IQJ8-F1
#
_cell.length_a   1.000
_cell.length_b   1.000
_cell.length_c   1.000
_cell.angle_alpha   90.00
_cell.angle_beta   90.00
_cell.angle_gamma   90.00
#
_symmetry.space_group_name_H-M   'P 1'
#
loop_
_entity.id
_entity.type
_entity.pdbx_description
1 polymer ?
#
loop_
_entity_poly.entity_id
_entity_poly.type
_entity_poly.pdbx_seq_one_letter_code
_entity_poly.pdbx_strand_id
1 'polypeptide(L)'
;MPKLHLLVYIIKVNNHTNLRVKKENQVNIVEKNLSETAEKDFRNGVSNDDAKQALALLLKWIGENPEREGLKETPKRVLKAYKEWFAGYNQNPSEILSKTFEEVEGYKEMITLKDVSFQSFCEHHFAPIIGKVHIGYIPNNKVVGLSKLARLIEMFARRLQVQEKMTAEIGNTLQTHLDCLGVGVVVEAEHHCMCSRGIKKQGSAMKTMHFTGIILNDLEKKKEFMASIS
;
A
#
# COMPACT_ATOMS: atom_id res chain seq x y z
N MET A 1 -43.71 -30.17 0.65
CA MET A 1 -42.40 -29.64 1.06
C MET A 1 -42.02 -28.39 0.25
N PRO A 2 -42.49 -27.16 0.56
CA PRO A 2 -41.92 -25.96 -0.06
C PRO A 2 -41.53 -24.82 0.91
N LYS A 3 -41.67 -24.98 2.24
CA LYS A 3 -41.39 -23.90 3.20
C LYS A 3 -39.93 -23.80 3.68
N LEU A 4 -39.09 -24.82 3.46
CA LEU A 4 -37.67 -24.78 3.87
C LEU A 4 -36.75 -24.07 2.87
N HIS A 5 -37.13 -23.97 1.59
CA HIS A 5 -36.27 -23.36 0.55
C HIS A 5 -36.25 -21.82 0.59
N LEU A 6 -37.31 -21.18 1.09
CA LEU A 6 -37.40 -19.71 1.13
C LEU A 6 -36.56 -19.12 2.27
N LEU A 7 -36.44 -19.82 3.40
CA LEU A 7 -35.68 -19.36 4.56
C LEU A 7 -34.16 -19.37 4.31
N VAL A 8 -33.67 -20.35 3.54
CA VAL A 8 -32.24 -20.43 3.14
C VAL A 8 -31.87 -19.33 2.14
N TYR A 9 -32.80 -18.91 1.28
CA TYR A 9 -32.56 -17.85 0.29
C TYR A 9 -32.47 -16.47 0.95
N ILE A 10 -33.33 -16.17 1.94
CA ILE A 10 -33.33 -14.89 2.66
C ILE A 10 -32.06 -14.71 3.51
N ILE A 11 -31.55 -15.79 4.14
CA ILE A 11 -30.30 -15.74 4.93
C ILE A 11 -29.08 -15.52 4.02
N LYS A 12 -29.04 -16.15 2.83
CA LYS A 12 -27.96 -15.94 1.85
C LYS A 12 -27.91 -14.51 1.29
N VAL A 13 -29.07 -13.92 1.00
CA VAL A 13 -29.14 -12.54 0.49
C VAL A 13 -28.76 -11.52 1.57
N ASN A 14 -29.21 -11.71 2.82
CA ASN A 14 -28.86 -10.83 3.95
C ASN A 14 -27.39 -10.92 4.38
N ASN A 15 -26.73 -12.07 4.20
CA ASN A 15 -25.28 -12.18 4.44
C ASN A 15 -24.46 -11.53 3.32
N HIS A 16 -24.89 -11.60 2.06
CA HIS A 16 -24.21 -10.92 0.96
C HIS A 16 -24.35 -9.39 1.03
N THR A 17 -25.51 -8.85 1.42
CA THR A 17 -25.68 -7.40 1.63
C THR A 17 -24.89 -6.91 2.84
N ASN A 18 -24.87 -7.64 3.97
CA ASN A 18 -24.06 -7.26 5.13
C ASN A 18 -22.54 -7.32 4.88
N LEU A 19 -22.06 -8.26 4.06
CA LEU A 19 -20.64 -8.32 3.65
C LEU A 19 -20.27 -7.18 2.68
N ARG A 20 -21.19 -6.77 1.80
CA ARG A 20 -21.00 -5.66 0.85
C ARG A 20 -20.99 -4.31 1.56
N VAL A 21 -21.92 -4.08 2.50
CA VAL A 21 -21.99 -2.87 3.33
C VAL A 21 -20.79 -2.74 4.28
N LYS A 22 -20.27 -3.86 4.84
CA LYS A 22 -19.03 -3.84 5.65
C LYS A 22 -17.78 -3.54 4.83
N LYS A 23 -17.68 -4.05 3.59
CA LYS A 23 -16.58 -3.70 2.66
C LYS A 23 -16.65 -2.24 2.24
N GLU A 24 -17.82 -1.72 1.87
CA GLU A 24 -18.02 -0.32 1.50
C GLU A 24 -17.69 0.64 2.67
N ASN A 25 -18.06 0.30 3.91
CA ASN A 25 -17.74 1.14 5.07
C ASN A 25 -16.24 1.15 5.45
N GLN A 26 -15.49 0.06 5.25
CA GLN A 26 -14.04 0.06 5.49
C GLN A 26 -13.28 0.82 4.39
N VAL A 27 -13.70 0.70 3.13
CA VAL A 27 -13.15 1.46 2.00
C VAL A 27 -13.41 2.95 2.21
N ASN A 28 -14.64 3.35 2.59
CA ASN A 28 -15.01 4.74 2.85
C ASN A 28 -14.21 5.42 3.99
N ILE A 29 -13.86 4.69 5.05
CA ILE A 29 -13.08 5.25 6.18
C ILE A 29 -11.60 5.41 5.81
N VAL A 30 -11.06 4.51 4.98
CA VAL A 30 -9.70 4.62 4.46
C VAL A 30 -9.62 5.81 3.49
N GLU A 31 -10.55 5.91 2.53
CA GLU A 31 -10.63 7.03 1.58
C GLU A 31 -10.79 8.39 2.28
N LYS A 32 -11.66 8.49 3.29
CA LYS A 32 -11.94 9.75 3.99
C LYS A 32 -10.77 10.29 4.82
N ASN A 33 -9.97 9.40 5.45
CA ASN A 33 -8.75 9.83 6.15
C ASN A 33 -7.59 10.12 5.17
N LEU A 34 -7.58 9.48 4.00
CA LEU A 34 -6.59 9.74 2.95
C LEU A 34 -6.83 11.08 2.24
N SER A 35 -8.10 11.47 2.02
CA SER A 35 -8.44 12.76 1.43
C SER A 35 -7.99 13.95 2.28
N GLU A 36 -8.11 13.85 3.62
CA GLU A 36 -7.62 14.89 4.54
C GLU A 36 -6.09 15.03 4.55
N THR A 37 -5.35 13.97 4.19
CA THR A 37 -3.88 14.05 4.04
C THR A 37 -3.44 14.57 2.68
N ALA A 38 -4.25 14.37 1.63
CA ALA A 38 -3.93 14.77 0.25
C ALA A 38 -4.01 16.29 0.03
N GLU A 39 -4.63 17.06 0.94
CA GLU A 39 -4.65 18.52 0.84
C GLU A 39 -3.44 19.20 1.47
N LYS A 40 -2.66 18.49 2.30
CA LYS A 40 -1.50 19.08 2.98
C LYS A 40 -0.36 19.31 1.99
N ASP A 41 0.11 20.56 1.94
CA ASP A 41 1.31 20.92 1.17
C ASP A 41 2.56 20.21 1.73
N PHE A 42 3.46 19.84 0.83
CA PHE A 42 4.77 19.33 1.21
C PHE A 42 5.58 20.45 1.85
N ARG A 43 6.15 20.22 3.03
CA ARG A 43 6.97 21.22 3.76
C ARG A 43 8.41 21.22 3.26
N ASN A 44 8.61 21.57 1.99
CA ASN A 44 9.92 21.55 1.32
C ASN A 44 10.36 22.93 0.77
N GLY A 45 9.59 23.99 1.05
CA GLY A 45 9.92 25.36 0.64
C GLY A 45 9.60 25.70 -0.82
N VAL A 46 9.00 24.79 -1.60
CA VAL A 46 8.60 25.04 -2.99
C VAL A 46 7.10 25.32 -3.06
N SER A 47 6.70 26.42 -3.71
CA SER A 47 5.29 26.77 -3.83
C SER A 47 4.56 25.91 -4.88
N ASN A 48 3.23 25.81 -4.73
CA ASN A 48 2.40 25.16 -5.75
C ASN A 48 2.46 25.88 -7.11
N ASP A 49 2.73 27.19 -7.12
CA ASP A 49 2.86 27.96 -8.36
C ASP A 49 4.17 27.63 -9.08
N ASP A 50 5.28 27.51 -8.37
CA ASP A 50 6.57 27.10 -8.95
C ASP A 50 6.49 25.69 -9.54
N ALA A 51 5.86 24.75 -8.81
CA ALA A 51 5.66 23.39 -9.30
C ALA A 51 4.78 23.34 -10.57
N LYS A 52 3.71 24.15 -10.63
CA LYS A 52 2.88 24.28 -11.84
C LYS A 52 3.66 24.85 -13.01
N GLN A 53 4.50 25.86 -12.78
CA GLN A 53 5.35 26.45 -13.80
C GLN A 53 6.37 25.43 -14.35
N ALA A 54 6.97 24.61 -13.48
CA ALA A 54 7.87 23.54 -13.91
C ALA A 54 7.16 22.51 -14.81
N LEU A 55 5.92 22.14 -14.50
CA LEU A 55 5.12 21.25 -15.35
C LEU A 55 4.74 21.89 -16.68
N ALA A 56 4.36 23.17 -16.69
CA ALA A 56 4.09 23.89 -17.92
C ALA A 56 5.34 23.99 -18.81
N LEU A 57 6.52 24.19 -18.21
CA LEU A 57 7.80 24.16 -18.90
C LEU A 57 8.09 22.77 -19.48
N LEU A 58 7.82 21.70 -18.74
CA LEU A 58 7.99 20.33 -19.22
C LEU A 58 7.08 20.04 -20.42
N LEU A 59 5.83 20.51 -20.41
CA LEU A 59 4.92 20.41 -21.55
C LEU A 59 5.48 21.13 -22.78
N LYS A 60 5.98 22.35 -22.63
CA LYS A 60 6.65 23.07 -23.74
C LYS A 60 7.87 22.31 -24.26
N TRP A 61 8.67 21.77 -23.33
CA TRP A 61 9.90 21.06 -23.66
C TRP A 61 9.66 19.79 -24.50
N ILE A 62 8.56 19.07 -24.27
CA ILE A 62 8.15 17.93 -25.12
C ILE A 62 7.46 18.33 -26.43
N GLY A 63 7.36 19.63 -26.73
CA GLY A 63 6.75 20.15 -27.96
C GLY A 63 5.23 20.36 -27.89
N GLU A 64 4.63 20.28 -26.71
CA GLU A 64 3.20 20.55 -26.52
C GLU A 64 2.90 22.04 -26.32
N ASN A 65 1.65 22.45 -26.59
CA ASN A 65 1.18 23.80 -26.29
C ASN A 65 0.39 23.81 -24.97
N PRO A 66 0.93 24.35 -23.86
CA PRO A 66 0.22 24.35 -22.58
C PRO A 66 -1.10 25.14 -22.58
N GLU A 67 -1.26 26.09 -23.51
CA GLU A 67 -2.46 26.92 -23.60
C GLU A 67 -3.63 26.23 -24.32
N ARG A 68 -3.41 25.05 -24.94
CA ARG A 68 -4.52 24.31 -25.55
C ARG A 68 -5.51 23.87 -24.48
N GLU A 69 -6.80 23.86 -24.84
CA GLU A 69 -7.92 23.61 -23.92
C GLU A 69 -7.67 22.40 -22.99
N GLY A 70 -7.19 21.28 -23.56
CA GLY A 70 -6.93 20.06 -22.79
C GLY A 70 -5.76 20.13 -21.79
N LEU A 71 -4.79 21.03 -21.98
CA LEU A 71 -3.58 21.12 -21.15
C LEU A 71 -3.55 22.29 -20.17
N LYS A 72 -4.39 23.30 -20.36
CA LYS A 72 -4.40 24.51 -19.52
C LYS A 72 -4.46 24.21 -18.02
N GLU A 73 -5.29 23.24 -17.64
CA GLU A 73 -5.45 22.79 -16.25
C GLU A 73 -4.62 21.55 -15.89
N THR A 74 -3.82 21.01 -16.83
CA THR A 74 -3.00 19.81 -16.58
C THR A 74 -2.02 20.00 -15.43
N PRO A 75 -1.25 21.11 -15.32
CA PRO A 75 -0.35 21.31 -14.18
C PRO A 75 -1.07 21.20 -12.83
N LYS A 76 -2.25 21.81 -12.70
CA LYS A 76 -3.07 21.73 -11.49
C LYS A 76 -3.53 20.31 -11.19
N ARG A 77 -4.01 19.57 -12.21
CA ARG A 77 -4.44 18.17 -12.05
C ARG A 77 -3.28 17.25 -11.67
N VAL A 78 -2.11 17.44 -12.26
CA VAL A 78 -0.89 16.67 -11.94
C VAL A 78 -0.46 16.95 -10.50
N LEU A 79 -0.43 18.20 -10.05
CA LEU A 79 -0.13 18.52 -8.65
C LEU A 79 -1.09 17.82 -7.68
N LYS A 80 -2.39 17.83 -7.97
CA LYS A 80 -3.39 17.13 -7.15
C LYS A 80 -3.09 15.63 -7.08
N ALA A 81 -2.78 14.99 -8.21
CA ALA A 81 -2.40 13.58 -8.25
C ALA A 81 -1.11 13.32 -7.46
N TYR A 82 -0.09 14.18 -7.58
CA TYR A 82 1.18 14.04 -6.86
C TYR A 82 1.02 14.16 -5.35
N LYS A 83 0.14 15.05 -4.88
CA LYS A 83 -0.17 15.12 -3.44
C LYS A 83 -0.78 13.84 -2.91
N GLU A 84 -1.56 13.13 -3.71
CA GLU A 84 -2.14 11.82 -3.34
C GLU A 84 -1.10 10.69 -3.44
N TRP A 85 -0.41 10.60 -4.57
CA TRP A 85 0.57 9.56 -4.87
C TRP A 85 1.83 9.64 -4.00
N PHE A 86 2.15 10.81 -3.48
CA PHE A 86 3.32 11.03 -2.61
C PHE A 86 2.94 11.41 -1.17
N ALA A 87 1.66 11.22 -0.79
CA ALA A 87 1.16 11.53 0.55
C ALA A 87 1.91 10.79 1.67
N GLY A 88 2.54 9.66 1.35
CA GLY A 88 3.29 8.81 2.29
C GLY A 88 4.49 9.51 2.93
N TYR A 89 5.02 10.58 2.33
CA TYR A 89 6.08 11.40 2.95
C TYR A 89 5.60 12.22 4.16
N ASN A 90 4.30 12.53 4.25
CA ASN A 90 3.71 13.33 5.32
C ASN A 90 3.12 12.47 6.46
N GLN A 91 3.40 11.16 6.46
CA GLN A 91 2.83 10.20 7.39
C GLN A 91 3.91 9.59 8.29
N ASN A 92 3.55 9.33 9.55
CA ASN A 92 4.44 8.76 10.55
C ASN A 92 4.05 7.29 10.85
N PRO A 93 4.96 6.32 10.69
CA PRO A 93 4.66 4.92 10.97
C PRO A 93 4.27 4.66 12.44
N SER A 94 4.86 5.38 13.40
CA SER A 94 4.55 5.19 14.82
C SER A 94 3.09 5.54 15.14
N GLU A 95 2.55 6.56 14.48
CA GLU A 95 1.14 6.94 14.64
C GLU A 95 0.20 5.90 14.01
N ILE A 96 0.57 5.35 12.85
CA ILE A 96 -0.20 4.29 12.18
C ILE A 96 -0.29 3.06 13.06
N LEU A 97 0.84 2.63 13.65
CA LEU A 97 0.98 1.42 14.44
C LEU A 97 0.69 1.61 15.94
N SER A 98 0.32 2.82 16.37
CA SER A 98 0.08 3.16 17.79
C SER A 98 -1.00 2.32 18.49
N LYS A 99 -2.01 1.84 17.76
CA LYS A 99 -3.12 1.05 18.33
C LYS A 99 -2.84 -0.45 18.16
N THR A 100 -2.45 -1.07 19.26
CA THR A 100 -2.27 -2.52 19.39
C THR A 100 -3.28 -3.10 20.38
N PHE A 101 -3.46 -4.42 20.32
CA PHE A 101 -4.34 -5.20 21.17
C PHE A 101 -3.50 -6.24 21.90
N GLU A 102 -3.65 -6.31 23.21
CA GLU A 102 -2.96 -7.29 24.09
C GLU A 102 -3.92 -8.39 24.56
N GLU A 103 -5.24 -8.17 24.47
CA GLU A 103 -6.28 -9.16 24.76
C GLU A 103 -6.44 -10.16 23.59
N VAL A 104 -5.41 -11.00 23.41
CA VAL A 104 -5.34 -11.98 22.30
C VAL A 104 -5.22 -13.42 22.80
N GLU A 105 -5.65 -13.70 24.02
CA GLU A 105 -5.61 -15.03 24.64
C GLU A 105 -4.23 -15.71 24.55
N GLY A 106 -3.15 -14.93 24.58
CA GLY A 106 -1.79 -15.44 24.45
C GLY A 106 -1.45 -16.02 23.08
N TYR A 107 -2.11 -15.56 22.01
CA TYR A 107 -1.82 -15.96 20.62
C TYR A 107 -0.34 -15.76 20.28
N LYS A 108 0.34 -16.84 19.92
CA LYS A 108 1.79 -16.89 19.63
C LYS A 108 2.13 -17.38 18.22
N GLU A 109 1.11 -17.68 17.42
CA GLU A 109 1.32 -18.18 16.06
C GLU A 109 1.51 -17.04 15.05
N MET A 110 1.94 -17.39 13.84
CA MET A 110 2.16 -16.41 12.78
C MET A 110 0.84 -15.80 12.29
N ILE A 111 0.78 -14.46 12.29
CA ILE A 111 -0.31 -13.70 11.69
C ILE A 111 0.12 -13.30 10.29
N THR A 112 -0.63 -13.72 9.27
CA THR A 112 -0.36 -13.40 7.85
C THR A 112 -1.47 -12.55 7.25
N LEU A 113 -1.09 -11.48 6.55
CA LEU A 113 -1.93 -10.70 5.66
C LEU A 113 -1.37 -10.79 4.23
N LYS A 114 -2.13 -11.39 3.32
CA LYS A 114 -1.72 -11.61 1.93
C LYS A 114 -2.54 -10.82 0.93
N ASP A 115 -2.01 -10.67 -0.28
CA ASP A 115 -2.69 -10.05 -1.42
C ASP A 115 -3.10 -8.59 -1.20
N VAL A 116 -2.30 -7.83 -0.44
CA VAL A 116 -2.54 -6.39 -0.30
C VAL A 116 -2.06 -5.69 -1.55
N SER A 117 -2.98 -5.27 -2.41
CA SER A 117 -2.67 -4.49 -3.61
C SER A 117 -2.02 -3.16 -3.22
N PHE A 118 -1.02 -2.74 -3.98
CA PHE A 118 -0.42 -1.41 -3.83
C PHE A 118 -0.06 -0.82 -5.19
N GLN A 119 0.09 0.50 -5.22
CA GLN A 119 0.70 1.24 -6.31
C GLN A 119 1.74 2.19 -5.76
N SER A 120 2.92 2.19 -6.38
CA SER A 120 4.02 3.10 -6.10
C SER A 120 4.58 3.68 -7.40
N PHE A 121 5.65 4.45 -7.31
CA PHE A 121 6.32 5.06 -8.46
C PHE A 121 7.83 4.85 -8.35
N CYS A 122 8.43 4.31 -9.42
CA CYS A 122 9.86 4.10 -9.50
C CYS A 122 10.59 5.45 -9.44
N GLU A 123 11.48 5.63 -8.46
CA GLU A 123 12.20 6.90 -8.25
C GLU A 123 13.04 7.33 -9.46
N HIS A 124 13.51 6.36 -10.25
CA HIS A 124 14.33 6.63 -11.43
C HIS A 124 13.56 7.23 -12.62
N HIS A 125 12.25 6.96 -12.72
CA HIS A 125 11.49 7.24 -13.95
C HIS A 125 10.10 7.82 -13.71
N PHE A 126 9.65 7.92 -12.46
CA PHE A 126 8.27 8.30 -12.10
C PHE A 126 7.22 7.39 -12.76
N ALA A 127 7.62 6.17 -13.15
CA ALA A 127 6.74 5.19 -13.76
C ALA A 127 6.09 4.32 -12.67
N PRO A 128 4.82 3.90 -12.83
CA PRO A 128 4.15 3.08 -11.83
C PRO A 128 4.88 1.76 -11.52
N ILE A 129 4.86 1.37 -10.26
CA ILE A 129 5.13 0.02 -9.77
C ILE A 129 3.81 -0.49 -9.21
N ILE A 130 3.26 -1.56 -9.77
CA ILE A 130 1.92 -2.05 -9.42
C ILE A 130 2.03 -3.52 -9.06
N GLY A 131 1.52 -3.89 -7.89
CA GLY A 131 1.66 -5.26 -7.42
C GLY A 131 0.95 -5.53 -6.11
N LYS A 132 1.48 -6.51 -5.39
CA LYS A 132 0.97 -6.98 -4.12
C LYS A 132 2.07 -7.07 -3.07
N VAL A 133 1.68 -6.85 -1.83
CA VAL A 133 2.49 -7.10 -0.63
C VAL A 133 1.84 -8.19 0.20
N HIS A 134 2.68 -9.06 0.74
CA HIS A 134 2.34 -10.09 1.72
C HIS A 134 3.18 -9.84 2.97
N ILE A 135 2.54 -9.84 4.13
CA ILE A 135 3.19 -9.61 5.43
C ILE A 135 2.85 -10.79 6.35
N GLY A 136 3.84 -11.29 7.05
CA GLY A 136 3.70 -12.22 8.17
C GLY A 136 4.45 -11.68 9.38
N TYR A 137 3.91 -11.82 10.58
CA TYR A 137 4.67 -11.56 11.80
C TYR A 137 4.25 -12.49 12.93
N ILE A 138 5.18 -12.79 13.83
CA ILE A 138 4.91 -13.60 15.03
C ILE A 138 4.86 -12.65 16.24
N PRO A 139 3.70 -12.46 16.87
CA PRO A 139 3.52 -11.46 17.92
C PRO A 139 4.32 -11.79 19.19
N ASN A 140 4.70 -10.75 19.91
CA ASN A 140 5.19 -10.83 21.29
C ASN A 140 4.17 -10.14 22.20
N ASN A 141 3.04 -10.80 22.46
CA ASN A 141 1.88 -10.29 23.22
C ASN A 141 1.15 -9.07 22.61
N LYS A 142 1.67 -8.46 21.54
CA LYS A 142 1.05 -7.34 20.83
C LYS A 142 0.57 -7.75 19.44
N VAL A 143 -0.70 -7.50 19.18
CA VAL A 143 -1.30 -7.67 17.84
C VAL A 143 -1.75 -6.32 17.31
N VAL A 144 -1.55 -6.09 16.01
CA VAL A 144 -2.00 -4.87 15.35
C VAL A 144 -3.22 -5.15 14.49
N GLY A 145 -4.15 -4.21 14.41
CA GLY A 145 -5.33 -4.35 13.55
C GLY A 145 -4.96 -4.45 12.07
N LEU A 146 -5.65 -5.32 11.33
CA LEU A 146 -5.42 -5.57 9.89
C LEU A 146 -5.36 -4.28 9.05
N SER A 147 -6.25 -3.31 9.32
CA SER A 147 -6.28 -2.04 8.61
C SER A 147 -4.99 -1.22 8.77
N LYS A 148 -4.23 -1.43 9.86
CA LYS A 148 -2.98 -0.71 10.12
C LYS A 148 -1.82 -1.28 9.32
N LEU A 149 -1.78 -2.59 9.10
CA LEU A 149 -0.83 -3.23 8.19
C LEU A 149 -1.01 -2.69 6.76
N ALA A 150 -2.25 -2.67 6.27
CA ALA A 150 -2.56 -2.11 4.96
C ALA A 150 -2.19 -0.62 4.85
N ARG A 151 -2.48 0.18 5.88
CA ARG A 151 -2.08 1.61 5.93
C ARG A 151 -0.57 1.79 5.95
N LEU A 152 0.18 0.90 6.60
CA LEU A 152 1.64 0.95 6.61
C LEU A 152 2.21 0.67 5.21
N ILE A 153 1.65 -0.32 4.50
CA ILE A 153 2.01 -0.59 3.10
C ILE A 153 1.75 0.65 2.25
N GLU A 154 0.54 1.22 2.32
CA GLU A 154 0.16 2.43 1.58
C GLU A 154 1.08 3.63 1.90
N MET A 155 1.46 3.81 3.15
CA MET A 155 2.38 4.87 3.56
C MET A 155 3.72 4.79 2.82
N PHE A 156 4.29 3.60 2.68
CA PHE A 156 5.55 3.41 1.94
C PHE A 156 5.35 3.36 0.43
N ALA A 157 4.22 2.83 -0.05
CA ALA A 157 3.86 2.77 -1.46
C ALA A 157 3.66 4.16 -2.06
N ARG A 158 3.05 5.08 -1.30
CA ARG A 158 2.79 6.47 -1.70
C ARG A 158 4.02 7.37 -1.59
N ARG A 159 5.13 6.93 -2.19
CA ARG A 159 6.43 7.59 -2.27
C ARG A 159 7.07 7.26 -3.62
N LEU A 160 8.15 7.97 -3.95
CA LEU A 160 9.10 7.46 -4.94
C LEU A 160 9.91 6.34 -4.28
N GLN A 161 10.03 5.21 -4.97
CA GLN A 161 10.55 3.97 -4.39
C GLN A 161 11.48 3.19 -5.32
N VAL A 162 12.28 2.37 -4.65
CA VAL A 162 12.90 1.13 -5.15
C VAL A 162 12.23 -0.03 -4.40
N GLN A 163 11.86 -1.11 -5.09
CA GLN A 163 11.02 -2.17 -4.50
C GLN A 163 11.72 -2.86 -3.31
N GLU A 164 13.02 -3.07 -3.41
CA GLU A 164 13.88 -3.63 -2.36
C GLU A 164 13.82 -2.76 -1.11
N LYS A 165 13.97 -1.44 -1.27
CA LYS A 165 13.91 -0.48 -0.18
C LYS A 165 12.53 -0.50 0.49
N MET A 166 11.46 -0.41 -0.29
CA MET A 166 10.09 -0.49 0.23
C MET A 166 9.85 -1.79 1.03
N THR A 167 10.34 -2.92 0.53
CA THR A 167 10.20 -4.23 1.19
C THR A 167 10.89 -4.23 2.56
N ALA A 168 12.13 -3.72 2.62
CA ALA A 168 12.88 -3.61 3.87
C ALA A 168 12.27 -2.58 4.84
N GLU A 169 11.83 -1.43 4.34
CA GLU A 169 11.18 -0.38 5.13
C GLU A 169 9.95 -0.92 5.87
N ILE A 170 9.07 -1.65 5.17
CA ILE A 170 7.89 -2.28 5.77
C ILE A 170 8.29 -3.25 6.88
N GLY A 171 9.20 -4.19 6.59
CA GLY A 171 9.55 -5.25 7.54
C GLY A 171 10.28 -4.72 8.78
N ASN A 172 11.25 -3.83 8.60
CA ASN A 172 11.97 -3.19 9.70
C ASN A 172 11.02 -2.35 10.56
N THR A 173 10.08 -1.62 9.94
CA THR A 173 9.13 -0.79 10.68
C THR A 173 8.21 -1.63 11.56
N LEU A 174 7.69 -2.76 11.04
CA LEU A 174 6.90 -3.71 11.83
C LEU A 174 7.70 -4.31 12.98
N GLN A 175 8.93 -4.75 12.69
CA GLN A 175 9.83 -5.32 13.69
C GLN A 175 10.04 -4.35 14.85
N THR A 176 10.36 -3.09 14.56
CA THR A 176 10.64 -2.07 15.58
C THR A 176 9.38 -1.65 16.35
N HIS A 177 8.26 -1.41 15.69
CA HIS A 177 7.10 -0.81 16.34
C HIS A 177 6.18 -1.80 17.04
N LEU A 178 6.15 -3.06 16.57
CA LEU A 178 5.36 -4.11 17.21
C LEU A 178 6.15 -4.89 18.26
N ASP A 179 7.48 -4.74 18.29
CA ASP A 179 8.37 -5.53 19.14
C ASP A 179 8.10 -7.05 19.01
N CYS A 180 7.84 -7.49 17.78
CA CYS A 180 7.42 -8.85 17.48
C CYS A 180 8.62 -9.81 17.39
N LEU A 181 8.38 -11.11 17.50
CA LEU A 181 9.45 -12.11 17.49
C LEU A 181 10.11 -12.26 16.11
N GLY A 182 9.42 -11.90 15.04
CA GLY A 182 9.96 -11.86 13.69
C GLY A 182 8.92 -11.42 12.66
N VAL A 183 9.40 -10.94 11.51
CA VAL A 183 8.59 -10.44 10.39
C VAL A 183 9.06 -11.08 9.10
N GLY A 184 8.12 -11.38 8.21
CA GLY A 184 8.35 -11.71 6.80
C GLY A 184 7.56 -10.77 5.91
N VAL A 185 8.21 -10.21 4.90
CA VAL A 185 7.57 -9.37 3.88
C VAL A 185 7.96 -9.90 2.51
N VAL A 186 6.97 -10.06 1.63
CA VAL A 186 7.18 -10.34 0.21
C VAL A 186 6.44 -9.29 -0.59
N VAL A 187 7.13 -8.70 -1.56
CA VAL A 187 6.53 -7.79 -2.54
C VAL A 187 6.72 -8.40 -3.92
N GLU A 188 5.63 -8.48 -4.68
CA GLU A 188 5.63 -8.92 -6.07
C GLU A 188 4.94 -7.86 -6.93
N ALA A 189 5.65 -7.29 -7.89
CA ALA A 189 5.12 -6.18 -8.69
C ALA A 189 5.68 -6.10 -10.11
N GLU A 190 4.87 -5.56 -11.01
CA GLU A 190 5.29 -5.15 -12.34
C GLU A 190 5.82 -3.71 -12.31
N HIS A 191 6.89 -3.48 -13.09
CA HIS A 191 7.55 -2.19 -13.17
C HIS A 191 7.28 -1.55 -14.53
N HIS A 192 6.45 -0.52 -14.57
CA HIS A 192 6.07 0.11 -15.84
C HIS A 192 7.24 0.80 -16.54
N CYS A 193 8.33 1.12 -15.83
CA CYS A 193 9.57 1.58 -16.46
C CYS A 193 10.18 0.54 -17.42
N MET A 194 9.87 -0.75 -17.23
CA MET A 194 10.25 -1.87 -18.11
C MET A 194 9.11 -2.31 -19.03
N CYS A 195 7.84 -2.06 -18.67
CA CYS A 195 6.69 -2.47 -19.48
C CYS A 195 6.36 -1.47 -20.60
N SER A 196 6.30 -0.17 -20.31
CA SER A 196 5.79 0.84 -21.25
C SER A 196 6.87 1.47 -22.14
N ARG A 197 8.14 1.33 -21.76
CA ARG A 197 9.29 1.90 -22.48
C ARG A 197 10.50 0.97 -22.43
N GLY A 198 11.56 1.36 -23.12
CA GLY A 198 12.82 0.62 -23.13
C GLY A 198 12.65 -0.80 -23.65
N ILE A 199 12.93 -1.79 -22.80
CA ILE A 199 12.97 -3.21 -23.15
C ILE A 199 11.58 -3.88 -23.32
N LYS A 200 10.49 -3.21 -22.92
CA LYS A 200 9.09 -3.62 -23.14
C LYS A 200 8.76 -5.06 -22.70
N LYS A 201 8.99 -5.39 -21.43
CA LYS A 201 8.74 -6.72 -20.84
C LYS A 201 7.45 -6.74 -20.01
N GLN A 202 6.32 -6.75 -20.70
CA GLN A 202 5.00 -6.92 -20.09
C GLN A 202 4.88 -8.29 -19.40
N GLY A 203 4.15 -8.37 -18.29
CA GLY A 203 3.93 -9.61 -17.54
C GLY A 203 5.13 -10.08 -16.70
N SER A 204 6.26 -9.37 -16.75
CA SER A 204 7.42 -9.67 -15.90
C SER A 204 7.23 -9.03 -14.53
N ALA A 205 7.05 -9.86 -13.51
CA ALA A 205 6.98 -9.41 -12.12
C ALA A 205 8.33 -9.59 -11.41
N MET A 206 8.74 -8.57 -10.65
CA MET A 206 9.87 -8.64 -9.74
C MET A 206 9.38 -9.05 -8.36
N LYS A 207 10.06 -10.03 -7.75
CA LYS A 207 9.80 -10.48 -6.38
C LYS A 207 10.95 -10.09 -5.47
N THR A 208 10.64 -9.43 -4.36
CA THR A 208 11.59 -9.05 -3.30
C THR A 208 11.08 -9.54 -1.96
N MET A 209 12.00 -9.82 -1.05
CA MET A 209 11.67 -10.43 0.24
C MET A 209 12.56 -9.84 1.33
N HIS A 210 12.00 -9.65 2.52
CA HIS A 210 12.74 -9.23 3.71
C HIS A 210 12.26 -10.00 4.93
N PHE A 211 13.20 -10.46 5.74
CA PHE A 211 12.92 -11.28 6.93
C PHE A 211 13.69 -10.74 8.14
N THR A 212 13.06 -10.78 9.31
CA THR A 212 13.67 -10.37 10.59
C THR A 212 13.36 -11.38 11.68
N GLY A 213 14.13 -11.33 12.77
CA GLY A 213 13.89 -12.11 13.98
C GLY A 213 13.84 -13.62 13.72
N ILE A 214 12.90 -14.31 14.38
CA ILE A 214 12.75 -15.76 14.28
C ILE A 214 12.43 -16.23 12.85
N ILE A 215 11.73 -15.43 12.03
CA ILE A 215 11.43 -15.81 10.63
C ILE A 215 12.70 -15.81 9.77
N LEU A 216 13.69 -14.97 10.08
CA LEU A 216 14.99 -14.99 9.39
C LEU A 216 15.82 -16.21 9.79
N ASN A 217 15.86 -16.49 11.09
CA ASN A 217 16.80 -17.41 11.74
C ASN A 217 16.30 -18.86 11.80
N ASP A 218 14.99 -19.08 11.74
CA ASP A 218 14.36 -20.41 11.76
C ASP A 218 13.82 -20.74 10.36
N LEU A 219 14.38 -21.77 9.74
CA LEU A 219 14.01 -22.21 8.40
C LEU A 219 12.57 -22.72 8.33
N GLU A 220 12.07 -23.38 9.37
CA GLU A 220 10.71 -23.91 9.40
C GLU A 220 9.71 -22.77 9.51
N LYS A 221 9.99 -21.73 10.32
CA LYS A 221 9.17 -20.51 10.37
C LYS A 221 9.19 -19.74 9.04
N LYS A 222 10.32 -19.70 8.35
CA LYS A 222 10.39 -19.14 7.00
C LYS A 222 9.53 -19.92 6.01
N LYS A 223 9.59 -21.25 6.02
CA LYS A 223 8.76 -22.10 5.16
C LYS A 223 7.27 -21.96 5.47
N GLU A 224 6.90 -21.90 6.75
CA GLU A 224 5.53 -21.66 7.21
C GLU A 224 4.97 -20.38 6.61
N PHE A 225 5.73 -19.27 6.68
CA PHE A 225 5.34 -18.01 6.05
C PHE A 225 5.24 -18.14 4.52
N MET A 226 6.23 -18.75 3.87
CA MET A 226 6.20 -18.89 2.41
C MET A 226 5.01 -19.71 1.94
N ALA A 227 4.63 -20.76 2.67
CA ALA A 227 3.46 -21.58 2.38
C ALA A 227 2.14 -20.82 2.60
N SER A 228 2.07 -19.91 3.59
CA SER A 228 0.84 -19.14 3.88
C SER A 228 0.50 -18.09 2.82
N ILE A 229 1.49 -17.66 2.04
CA ILE A 229 1.36 -16.62 0.99
C ILE A 229 1.39 -17.18 -0.44
N SER A 230 1.58 -18.50 -0.58
CA SER A 230 1.55 -19.18 -1.88
C SER A 230 0.12 -19.36 -2.41
#